data_AF-A0A929A9J5-F1
#
_entry.id   AF-A0A929A9J5-F1
#
_cell.length_a   1.000
_cell.length_b   1.000
_cell.length_c   1.000
_cell.angle_alpha   90.00
_cell.angle_beta   90.00
_cell.angle_gamma   90.00
#
_symmetry.space_group_name_H-M   'P 1'
#
loop_
_entity.id
_entity.type
_entity.pdbx_description
1 polymer ?
#
loop_
_entity_poly.entity_id
_entity_poly.type
_entity_poly.pdbx_seq_one_letter_code
_entity_poly.pdbx_strand_id
1 'polypeptide(L)'
;MPHLQTIGGIAAFANVFVALATLATAFLLIGVAAIADPTQLAEMAVNNPTPLLIQDGLKIASAVISIVLILAVANYLRHERSALLFVASGFGFLSVLCLVGNAALSLYAIAQASAAGQVSLPSQQLNMMIGSLALGAIVLDGLWLLLVSWIALKHQQLPKRLCYLGFGMGALSLVPPLGIIVLLLGIVWSIWIGRVFLQSVEP
;
A
#
# COMPACT_ATOMS: atom_id res chain seq x y z
N MET A 1 12.90 20.78 8.86
CA MET A 1 13.16 20.73 7.40
C MET A 1 11.84 20.76 6.66
N PRO A 2 11.31 21.96 6.35
CA PRO A 2 9.99 22.13 5.73
C PRO A 2 9.84 21.37 4.40
N HIS A 3 10.93 21.23 3.64
CA HIS A 3 10.95 20.57 2.34
C HIS A 3 10.49 19.09 2.38
N LEU A 4 10.85 18.33 3.42
CA LEU A 4 10.44 16.92 3.50
C LEU A 4 8.94 16.77 3.84
N GLN A 5 8.37 17.71 4.58
CA GLN A 5 6.93 17.72 4.85
C GLN A 5 6.13 18.14 3.62
N THR A 6 6.63 19.12 2.84
CA THR A 6 6.02 19.45 1.55
C THR A 6 6.01 18.25 0.60
N ILE A 7 7.15 17.57 0.45
CA ILE A 7 7.24 16.35 -0.36
C ILE A 7 6.29 15.27 0.19
N GLY A 8 6.25 15.07 1.51
CA GLY A 8 5.36 14.11 2.16
C GLY A 8 3.89 14.43 1.91
N GLY A 9 3.51 15.71 1.94
CA GLY A 9 2.15 16.16 1.64
C GLY A 9 1.76 15.86 0.20
N ILE A 10 2.65 16.17 -0.76
CA ILE A 10 2.45 15.85 -2.18
C ILE A 10 2.33 14.33 -2.37
N ALA A 11 3.21 13.55 -1.72
CA ALA A 11 3.16 12.09 -1.76
C ALA A 11 1.84 11.54 -1.21
N ALA A 12 1.30 12.14 -0.15
CA ALA A 12 0.00 11.75 0.40
C ALA A 12 -1.12 11.96 -0.62
N PHE A 13 -1.15 13.10 -1.31
CA PHE A 13 -2.14 13.32 -2.38
C PHE A 13 -1.90 12.40 -3.59
N ALA A 14 -0.65 12.15 -3.99
CA ALA A 14 -0.34 11.18 -5.03
C ALA A 14 -0.87 9.79 -4.67
N ASN A 15 -0.77 9.39 -3.39
CA ASN A 15 -1.30 8.12 -2.91
C ASN A 15 -2.83 8.02 -3.09
N VAL A 16 -3.56 9.12 -2.94
CA VAL A 16 -5.02 9.16 -3.19
C VAL A 16 -5.32 8.80 -4.64
N PHE A 17 -4.62 9.40 -5.59
CA PHE A 17 -4.83 9.12 -7.01
C PHE A 17 -4.46 7.68 -7.36
N VAL A 18 -3.35 7.17 -6.83
CA VAL A 18 -2.93 5.77 -7.04
C VAL A 18 -3.93 4.80 -6.42
N ALA A 19 -4.43 5.06 -5.22
CA ALA A 19 -5.44 4.23 -4.56
C ALA A 19 -6.76 4.21 -5.35
N LEU A 20 -7.22 5.37 -5.83
CA LEU A 20 -8.41 5.46 -6.68
C LEU A 20 -8.23 4.73 -8.01
N ALA A 21 -7.07 4.89 -8.66
CA ALA A 21 -6.75 4.16 -9.89
C ALA A 21 -6.67 2.64 -9.65
N THR A 22 -6.17 2.22 -8.49
CA THR A 22 -6.09 0.80 -8.09
C THR A 22 -7.49 0.23 -7.91
N LEU A 23 -8.39 0.95 -7.22
CA LEU A 23 -9.80 0.57 -7.10
C LEU A 23 -10.49 0.51 -8.46
N ALA A 24 -10.32 1.54 -9.29
CA ALA A 24 -10.90 1.58 -10.62
C ALA A 24 -10.43 0.40 -11.48
N THR A 25 -9.14 0.08 -11.45
CA THR A 25 -8.58 -1.07 -12.18
C THR A 25 -9.15 -2.39 -11.66
N ALA A 26 -9.18 -2.59 -10.35
CA ALA A 26 -9.71 -3.80 -9.73
C ALA A 26 -11.21 -4.02 -10.04
N PHE A 27 -12.03 -2.98 -9.94
CA PHE A 27 -13.48 -3.12 -10.11
C PHE A 27 -13.96 -3.02 -11.56
N LEU A 28 -13.36 -2.14 -12.37
CA LEU A 28 -13.85 -1.83 -13.72
C LEU A 28 -13.11 -2.60 -14.81
N LEU A 29 -11.81 -2.89 -14.62
CA LEU A 29 -10.99 -3.53 -15.65
C LEU A 29 -10.78 -5.03 -15.40
N ILE A 30 -10.58 -5.43 -14.13
CA ILE A 30 -10.40 -6.84 -13.77
C ILE A 30 -11.74 -7.49 -13.42
N GLY A 31 -12.51 -6.86 -12.54
CA GLY A 31 -13.80 -7.37 -12.07
C GLY A 31 -13.68 -8.24 -10.81
N VAL A 32 -14.69 -8.15 -9.95
CA VAL A 32 -14.70 -8.80 -8.62
C VAL A 32 -14.63 -10.33 -8.73
N ALA A 33 -15.31 -10.91 -9.71
CA ALA A 33 -15.31 -12.35 -9.95
C ALA A 33 -13.91 -12.86 -10.34
N ALA A 34 -13.20 -12.14 -11.22
CA ALA A 34 -11.86 -12.52 -11.65
C ALA A 34 -10.85 -12.41 -10.50
N ILE A 35 -10.96 -11.40 -9.63
CA ILE A 35 -10.06 -11.28 -8.45
C ILE A 35 -10.18 -12.48 -7.50
N ALA A 36 -11.37 -13.08 -7.41
CA ALA A 36 -11.61 -14.25 -6.57
C ALA A 36 -11.25 -15.60 -7.24
N ASP A 37 -10.98 -15.59 -8.55
CA ASP A 37 -10.78 -16.81 -9.34
C ASP A 37 -9.42 -16.79 -10.07
N PRO A 38 -8.43 -17.55 -9.58
CA PRO A 38 -7.12 -17.65 -10.21
C PRO A 38 -7.15 -18.09 -11.67
N THR A 39 -8.17 -18.85 -12.09
CA THR A 39 -8.30 -19.31 -13.48
C THR A 39 -8.66 -18.16 -14.40
N GLN A 40 -9.60 -17.29 -14.01
CA GLN A 40 -9.95 -16.07 -14.76
C GLN A 40 -8.80 -15.08 -14.84
N LEU A 41 -7.98 -14.97 -13.78
CA LEU A 41 -6.76 -14.16 -13.83
C LEU A 41 -5.74 -14.71 -14.84
N ALA A 42 -5.58 -16.04 -14.90
CA ALA A 42 -4.72 -16.68 -15.88
C ALA A 42 -5.25 -16.50 -17.32
N GLU A 43 -6.55 -16.63 -17.53
CA GLU A 43 -7.18 -16.35 -18.83
C GLU A 43 -6.97 -14.89 -19.26
N MET A 44 -7.13 -13.95 -18.33
CA MET A 44 -6.88 -12.54 -18.59
C MET A 44 -5.40 -12.30 -18.93
N ALA A 45 -4.47 -12.94 -18.23
CA ALA A 45 -3.03 -12.82 -18.53
C ALA A 45 -2.68 -13.31 -19.95
N VAL A 46 -3.38 -14.30 -20.49
CA VAL A 46 -3.15 -14.79 -21.85
C VAL A 46 -3.85 -13.90 -22.88
N ASN A 47 -5.13 -13.60 -22.67
CA ASN A 47 -5.97 -13.01 -23.71
C ASN A 47 -5.95 -11.48 -23.73
N ASN A 48 -5.78 -10.84 -22.57
CA ASN A 48 -5.74 -9.40 -22.41
C ASN A 48 -4.99 -9.00 -21.13
N PRO A 49 -3.65 -9.07 -21.10
CA PRO A 49 -2.86 -8.86 -19.88
C PRO A 49 -2.88 -7.41 -19.37
N THR A 50 -3.35 -6.46 -20.19
CA THR A 50 -3.27 -5.01 -19.91
C THR A 50 -3.81 -4.60 -18.53
N PRO A 51 -4.99 -5.05 -18.06
CA PRO A 51 -5.48 -4.70 -16.73
C PRO A 51 -4.56 -5.16 -15.60
N LEU A 52 -3.97 -6.35 -15.73
CA LEU A 52 -3.07 -6.92 -14.72
C LEU A 52 -1.73 -6.16 -14.69
N LEU A 53 -1.19 -5.80 -15.86
CA LEU A 53 0.01 -4.98 -15.97
C LEU A 53 -0.20 -3.59 -15.34
N ILE A 54 -1.37 -2.96 -15.57
CA ILE A 54 -1.72 -1.69 -14.95
C ILE A 54 -1.80 -1.84 -13.43
N GLN A 55 -2.46 -2.90 -12.93
CA GLN A 55 -2.58 -3.17 -11.50
C GLN A 55 -1.21 -3.31 -10.82
N ASP A 56 -0.29 -4.07 -11.42
CA ASP A 56 1.07 -4.24 -10.87
C ASP A 56 1.92 -2.97 -11.01
N GLY A 57 1.74 -2.20 -12.09
CA GLY A 57 2.34 -0.87 -12.23
C GLY A 57 1.89 0.10 -11.14
N LEU A 58 0.61 0.07 -10.77
CA LEU A 58 0.07 0.88 -9.67
C LEU A 58 0.60 0.44 -8.30
N LYS A 59 0.83 -0.86 -8.08
CA LYS A 59 1.51 -1.35 -6.86
C LYS A 59 2.92 -0.79 -6.75
N ILE A 60 3.69 -0.77 -7.84
CA ILE A 60 5.05 -0.21 -7.87
C ILE A 60 5.00 1.31 -7.61
N ALA A 61 4.07 2.03 -8.23
CA ALA A 61 3.88 3.45 -7.96
C ALA A 61 3.53 3.73 -6.49
N SER A 62 2.62 2.94 -5.92
CA SER A 62 2.25 3.00 -4.50
C SER A 62 3.45 2.73 -3.60
N ALA A 63 4.28 1.72 -3.91
CA ALA A 63 5.50 1.43 -3.16
C ALA A 63 6.47 2.63 -3.10
N VAL A 64 6.71 3.31 -4.23
CA VAL A 64 7.57 4.50 -4.29
C VAL A 64 7.00 5.64 -3.44
N ILE A 65 5.69 5.89 -3.56
CA ILE A 65 5.00 6.92 -2.76
C ILE A 65 5.06 6.59 -1.27
N SER A 66 4.87 5.32 -0.90
CA SER A 66 4.92 4.85 0.49
C SER A 66 6.29 5.06 1.12
N ILE A 67 7.39 4.84 0.38
CA ILE A 67 8.75 5.17 0.88
C ILE A 67 8.82 6.63 1.32
N VAL A 68 8.32 7.54 0.47
CA VAL A 68 8.33 8.97 0.76
C VAL A 68 7.46 9.30 1.97
N LEU A 69 6.27 8.69 2.07
CA LEU A 69 5.37 8.86 3.22
C LEU A 69 5.98 8.35 4.52
N ILE A 70 6.59 7.16 4.50
CA ILE A 70 7.27 6.57 5.67
C ILE A 70 8.35 7.53 6.17
N LEU A 71 9.18 8.06 5.26
CA LEU A 71 10.24 9.02 5.61
C LEU A 71 9.68 10.34 6.14
N ALA A 72 8.63 10.89 5.51
CA ALA A 72 8.00 12.14 5.94
C ALA A 72 7.37 12.01 7.33
N VAL A 73 6.62 10.93 7.56
CA VAL A 73 6.03 10.59 8.87
C VAL A 73 7.11 10.36 9.91
N ALA A 74 8.13 9.56 9.61
CA ALA A 74 9.22 9.29 10.55
C ALA A 74 9.97 10.57 10.93
N ASN A 75 10.19 11.47 9.97
CA ASN A 75 10.79 12.75 10.25
C ASN A 75 9.85 13.70 11.02
N TYR A 76 8.55 13.67 10.74
CA TYR A 76 7.55 14.47 11.46
C TYR A 76 7.44 14.06 12.93
N LEU A 77 7.43 12.76 13.19
CA LEU A 77 7.30 12.17 14.53
C LEU A 77 8.64 12.03 15.25
N ARG A 78 9.71 12.63 14.73
CA ARG A 78 11.06 12.51 15.30
C ARG A 78 11.15 13.27 16.62
N HIS A 79 10.72 12.62 17.69
CA HIS A 79 11.05 12.97 19.06
C HIS A 79 12.24 12.12 19.52
N GLU A 80 13.00 12.56 20.53
CA GLU A 80 14.27 11.98 21.02
C GLU A 80 14.39 10.46 20.78
N ARG A 81 15.42 10.05 20.01
CA ARG A 81 15.74 8.66 19.56
C ARG A 81 14.72 7.58 19.98
N SER A 82 13.53 7.62 19.40
CA SER A 82 12.49 6.65 19.69
C SER A 82 12.78 5.33 18.98
N ALA A 83 13.14 4.30 19.76
CA ALA A 83 13.31 2.93 19.24
C ALA A 83 12.02 2.42 18.56
N LEU A 84 10.85 2.82 19.08
CA LEU A 84 9.56 2.48 18.49
C LEU A 84 9.37 3.06 17.10
N LEU A 85 9.86 4.28 16.85
CA LEU A 85 9.77 4.91 15.54
C LEU A 85 10.65 4.21 14.49
N PHE A 86 11.82 3.72 14.92
CA PHE A 86 12.69 2.89 14.09
C PHE A 86 11.99 1.58 13.71
N VAL A 87 11.41 0.87 14.69
CA VAL A 87 10.66 -0.37 14.44
C VAL A 87 9.46 -0.12 13.53
N ALA A 88 8.70 0.95 13.76
CA ALA A 88 7.56 1.33 12.91
C ALA A 88 8.00 1.55 11.46
N SER A 89 9.07 2.34 11.26
CA SER A 89 9.60 2.59 9.92
C SER A 89 10.09 1.30 9.26
N GLY A 90 10.71 0.40 10.03
CA GLY A 90 11.11 -0.93 9.57
C GLY A 90 9.94 -1.75 9.02
N PHE A 91 8.80 -1.78 9.72
CA PHE A 91 7.59 -2.43 9.23
C PHE A 91 7.06 -1.78 7.94
N GLY A 92 7.07 -0.45 7.85
CA GLY A 92 6.68 0.27 6.63
C GLY A 92 7.56 -0.11 5.44
N PHE A 93 8.89 -0.11 5.61
CA PHE A 93 9.80 -0.51 4.54
C PHE A 93 9.68 -1.98 4.17
N LEU A 94 9.47 -2.87 5.15
CA LEU A 94 9.27 -4.29 4.88
C LEU A 94 7.96 -4.52 4.10
N SER A 95 6.90 -3.77 4.41
CA SER A 95 5.66 -3.77 3.63
C SER A 95 5.91 -3.40 2.17
N VAL A 96 6.66 -2.31 1.95
CA VAL A 96 7.05 -1.87 0.59
C VAL A 96 7.82 -2.97 -0.15
N LEU A 97 8.77 -3.63 0.50
CA LEU A 97 9.51 -4.74 -0.10
C LEU A 97 8.59 -5.91 -0.48
N CYS A 98 7.64 -6.27 0.39
CA CYS A 98 6.64 -7.28 0.09
C CYS A 98 5.75 -6.88 -1.10
N LEU A 99 5.33 -5.61 -1.18
CA LEU A 99 4.49 -5.10 -2.26
C LEU A 99 5.21 -5.13 -3.61
N VAL A 100 6.48 -4.69 -3.64
CA VAL A 100 7.32 -4.73 -4.86
C VAL A 100 7.61 -6.18 -5.27
N GLY A 101 7.95 -7.04 -4.31
CA GLY A 101 8.16 -8.47 -4.58
C GLY A 101 6.91 -9.14 -5.14
N ASN A 102 5.74 -8.83 -4.58
CA ASN A 102 4.45 -9.30 -5.09
C ASN A 102 4.24 -8.86 -6.55
N ALA A 103 4.43 -7.58 -6.85
CA ALA A 103 4.27 -7.05 -8.20
C ALA A 103 5.26 -7.69 -9.19
N ALA A 104 6.53 -7.86 -8.80
CA ALA A 104 7.54 -8.46 -9.65
C ALA A 104 7.23 -9.93 -10.00
N LEU A 105 6.81 -10.73 -9.01
CA LEU A 105 6.42 -12.14 -9.25
C LEU A 105 5.13 -12.24 -10.07
N SER A 106 4.18 -11.33 -9.85
CA SER A 106 2.95 -11.26 -10.63
C SER A 106 3.23 -10.92 -12.10
N LEU A 107 4.05 -9.91 -12.37
CA LEU A 107 4.50 -9.55 -13.73
C LEU A 107 5.24 -10.71 -14.41
N TYR A 108 6.09 -11.42 -13.68
CA TYR A 108 6.75 -12.63 -14.19
C TYR A 108 5.75 -13.72 -14.56
N ALA A 109 4.75 -13.97 -13.72
CA ALA A 109 3.69 -14.95 -13.99
C ALA A 109 2.88 -14.58 -15.24
N ILE A 110 2.51 -13.30 -15.38
CA ILE A 110 1.79 -12.77 -16.54
C ILE A 110 2.63 -12.97 -17.80
N ALA A 111 3.91 -12.57 -17.78
CA ALA A 111 4.80 -12.70 -18.93
C ALA A 111 4.95 -14.15 -19.39
N GLN A 112 5.06 -15.11 -18.45
CA GLN A 112 5.12 -16.53 -18.79
C GLN A 112 3.81 -17.03 -19.41
N ALA A 113 2.66 -16.67 -18.84
CA ALA A 113 1.35 -17.06 -19.39
C ALA A 113 1.13 -16.50 -20.80
N SER A 114 1.42 -15.21 -21.02
CA SER A 114 1.30 -14.57 -22.33
C SER A 114 2.24 -15.20 -23.36
N ALA A 115 3.48 -15.54 -22.98
CA ALA A 115 4.45 -16.14 -23.90
C ALA A 115 4.10 -17.60 -24.28
N ALA A 116 3.54 -18.36 -23.34
CA ALA A 116 3.09 -19.73 -23.61
C ALA A 116 1.83 -19.78 -24.49
N GLY A 117 1.02 -18.71 -24.51
CA GLY A 117 -0.25 -18.66 -25.25
C GLY A 117 -1.28 -19.68 -24.75
N GLN A 118 -1.08 -20.23 -23.55
CA GLN A 118 -1.93 -21.25 -22.94
C GLN A 118 -2.33 -20.80 -21.55
N VAL A 119 -3.60 -21.07 -21.21
CA VAL A 119 -4.12 -20.84 -19.86
C VAL A 119 -3.54 -21.92 -18.95
N SER A 120 -2.35 -21.67 -18.43
CA SER A 120 -1.72 -22.48 -17.40
C SER A 120 -1.65 -21.66 -16.12
N LEU A 121 -2.18 -22.20 -15.03
CA LEU A 121 -2.01 -21.60 -13.72
C LEU A 121 -0.51 -21.51 -13.39
N PRO A 122 -0.07 -20.42 -12.72
CA PRO A 122 1.24 -20.39 -12.10
C PRO A 122 1.44 -21.64 -11.24
N SER A 123 2.68 -22.12 -11.13
CA SER A 123 2.97 -23.23 -10.22
C SER A 123 2.39 -22.92 -8.83
N GLN A 124 1.88 -23.94 -8.13
CA GLN A 124 1.26 -23.75 -6.82
C GLN A 124 2.19 -22.99 -5.86
N GLN A 125 3.50 -23.26 -5.96
CA GLN A 125 4.54 -22.54 -5.23
C GLN A 125 4.60 -21.05 -5.59
N LEU A 126 4.61 -20.69 -6.88
CA LEU A 126 4.63 -19.29 -7.30
C LEU A 126 3.37 -18.55 -6.86
N ASN A 127 2.20 -19.17 -6.97
CA ASN A 127 0.94 -18.58 -6.51
C ASN A 127 0.94 -18.34 -4.99
N MET A 128 1.45 -19.30 -4.20
CA MET A 128 1.64 -19.14 -2.75
C MET A 128 2.62 -18.01 -2.41
N MET A 129 3.71 -17.84 -3.17
CA MET A 129 4.66 -16.75 -2.97
C MET A 129 4.03 -15.39 -3.27
N ILE A 130 3.31 -15.26 -4.39
CA ILE A 130 2.57 -14.04 -4.74
C ILE A 130 1.57 -13.70 -3.63
N GLY A 131 0.73 -14.68 -3.23
CA GLY A 131 -0.28 -14.48 -2.19
C GLY A 131 0.31 -14.10 -0.83
N SER A 132 1.37 -14.78 -0.40
CA SER A 132 2.02 -14.50 0.90
C SER A 132 2.69 -13.12 0.93
N LEU A 133 3.30 -12.67 -0.18
CA LEU A 133 3.84 -11.32 -0.28
C LEU A 133 2.75 -10.25 -0.28
N ALA A 134 1.61 -10.48 -0.95
CA ALA A 134 0.47 -9.57 -0.89
C ALA A 134 -0.07 -9.44 0.54
N LEU A 135 -0.27 -10.57 1.23
CA LEU A 135 -0.70 -10.59 2.63
C LEU A 135 0.34 -9.93 3.55
N GLY A 136 1.62 -10.22 3.34
CA GLY A 136 2.71 -9.61 4.08
C GLY A 136 2.70 -8.09 3.94
N ALA A 137 2.55 -7.57 2.72
CA ALA A 137 2.45 -6.13 2.49
C ALA A 137 1.32 -5.49 3.31
N ILE A 138 0.11 -6.08 3.29
CA ILE A 138 -1.06 -5.55 4.01
C ILE A 138 -0.84 -5.58 5.53
N VAL A 139 -0.40 -6.72 6.08
CA VAL A 139 -0.20 -6.88 7.53
C VAL A 139 0.89 -5.94 8.04
N LEU A 140 2.01 -5.86 7.33
CA LEU A 140 3.15 -5.02 7.72
C LEU A 140 2.81 -3.52 7.62
N ASP A 141 2.04 -3.12 6.60
CA ASP A 141 1.51 -1.75 6.49
C ASP A 141 0.58 -1.43 7.67
N GLY A 142 -0.27 -2.39 8.05
CA GLY A 142 -1.12 -2.29 9.22
C GLY A 142 -0.35 -2.07 10.52
N LEU A 143 0.72 -2.85 10.73
CA LEU A 143 1.61 -2.69 11.88
C LEU A 143 2.31 -1.33 11.89
N TRP A 144 2.75 -0.85 10.73
CA TRP A 144 3.30 0.50 10.59
C TRP A 144 2.27 1.57 11.01
N LEU A 145 1.04 1.50 10.51
CA LEU A 145 -0.03 2.43 10.85
C LEU A 145 -0.38 2.41 12.35
N LEU A 146 -0.47 1.23 12.97
CA LEU A 146 -0.71 1.10 14.41
C LEU A 146 0.37 1.81 15.23
N LEU A 147 1.64 1.53 14.92
CA LEU A 147 2.77 2.07 15.67
C LEU A 147 2.93 3.58 15.47
N VAL A 148 2.83 4.06 14.23
CA VAL A 148 2.86 5.50 13.92
C VAL A 148 1.73 6.24 14.62
N SER A 149 0.52 5.70 14.57
CA SER A 149 -0.65 6.32 15.22
C SER A 149 -0.49 6.35 16.74
N TRP A 150 0.08 5.30 17.33
CA TRP A 150 0.39 5.24 18.75
C TRP A 150 1.42 6.28 19.17
N ILE A 151 2.54 6.36 18.45
CA ILE A 151 3.59 7.36 18.71
C ILE A 151 3.01 8.76 18.61
N ALA A 152 2.26 9.03 17.54
CA ALA A 152 1.67 10.34 17.31
C ALA A 152 0.64 10.74 18.38
N LEU A 153 -0.15 9.78 18.91
CA LEU A 153 -1.05 10.01 20.04
C LEU A 153 -0.28 10.30 21.33
N LYS A 154 0.75 9.48 21.62
CA LYS A 154 1.56 9.61 22.83
C LYS A 154 2.23 10.98 22.94
N HIS A 155 2.71 11.50 21.81
CA HIS A 155 3.42 12.78 21.74
C HIS A 155 2.53 13.96 21.29
N GLN A 156 1.23 13.74 21.05
CA GLN A 156 0.26 14.74 20.59
C GLN A 156 0.71 15.50 19.32
N GLN A 157 1.46 14.84 18.45
CA GLN A 157 2.05 15.46 17.25
C GLN A 157 1.06 15.50 16.07
N LEU A 158 0.12 14.55 16.00
CA LEU A 158 -0.94 14.55 14.98
C LEU A 158 -2.31 14.75 15.61
N PRO A 159 -3.31 15.23 14.85
CA PRO A 159 -4.69 15.33 15.31
C PRO A 159 -5.20 13.98 15.82
N LYS A 160 -5.76 13.94 17.03
CA LYS A 160 -6.23 12.68 17.67
C LYS A 160 -7.12 11.84 16.76
N ARG A 161 -8.02 12.50 16.02
CA ARG A 161 -8.94 11.84 15.06
C ARG A 161 -8.20 11.12 13.94
N LEU A 162 -7.11 11.71 13.42
CA LEU A 162 -6.29 11.10 12.39
C LEU A 162 -5.58 9.86 12.93
N CYS A 163 -5.10 9.91 14.17
CA CYS A 163 -4.48 8.74 14.79
C CYS A 163 -5.49 7.63 15.08
N TYR A 164 -6.72 7.93 15.51
CA TYR A 164 -7.75 6.90 15.68
C TYR A 164 -8.12 6.24 14.34
N LEU A 165 -8.18 7.02 13.26
CA LEU A 165 -8.37 6.49 11.91
C LEU A 165 -7.24 5.54 11.53
N GLY A 166 -5.98 5.95 11.71
CA GLY A 166 -4.81 5.12 11.45
C GLY A 166 -4.77 3.85 12.32
N PHE A 167 -5.20 3.94 13.59
CA PHE A 167 -5.35 2.78 14.47
C PHE A 167 -6.39 1.79 13.95
N GLY A 168 -7.57 2.29 13.57
CA GLY A 168 -8.65 1.47 13.02
C GLY A 168 -8.21 0.77 11.73
N MET A 169 -7.59 1.51 10.81
CA MET A 169 -7.03 0.95 9.58
C MET A 169 -5.99 -0.13 9.89
N GLY A 170 -5.04 0.17 10.78
CA GLY A 170 -3.98 -0.77 11.12
C GLY A 170 -4.51 -2.07 11.74
N ALA A 171 -5.57 -1.99 12.56
CA ALA A 171 -6.24 -3.17 13.09
C ALA A 171 -7.00 -3.95 12.00
N LEU A 172 -7.70 -3.25 11.10
CA LEU A 172 -8.41 -3.87 9.97
C LEU A 172 -7.45 -4.57 9.00
N SER A 173 -6.25 -4.04 8.79
CA SER A 173 -5.21 -4.67 7.96
C SER A 173 -4.73 -6.03 8.48
N LEU A 174 -4.93 -6.31 9.77
CA LEU A 174 -4.63 -7.63 10.35
C LEU A 174 -5.68 -8.70 9.99
N VAL A 175 -6.79 -8.29 9.37
CA VAL A 175 -7.87 -9.14 8.89
C VAL A 175 -7.96 -9.02 7.37
N PRO A 176 -7.21 -9.85 6.61
CA PRO A 176 -7.01 -9.66 5.17
C PRO A 176 -8.28 -9.49 4.31
N PRO A 177 -9.41 -10.16 4.60
CA PRO A 177 -10.66 -9.94 3.85
C PRO A 177 -11.15 -8.48 3.85
N LEU A 178 -10.71 -7.64 4.79
CA LEU A 178 -11.12 -6.25 4.92
C LEU A 178 -10.22 -5.27 4.15
N GLY A 179 -9.29 -5.76 3.33
CA GLY A 179 -8.32 -4.93 2.60
C GLY A 179 -8.94 -3.82 1.73
N ILE A 180 -10.11 -4.05 1.13
CA ILE A 180 -10.82 -3.02 0.35
C ILE A 180 -11.26 -1.85 1.25
N ILE A 181 -11.73 -2.15 2.47
CA ILE A 181 -12.13 -1.13 3.44
C ILE A 181 -10.90 -0.33 3.86
N VAL A 182 -9.77 -1.01 4.13
CA VAL A 182 -8.49 -0.35 4.46
C VAL A 182 -8.07 0.59 3.34
N LEU A 183 -8.19 0.20 2.07
CA LEU A 183 -7.84 1.03 0.92
C LEU A 183 -8.70 2.30 0.84
N LEU A 184 -10.02 2.18 1.07
CA LEU A 184 -10.94 3.32 1.11
C LEU A 184 -10.62 4.28 2.27
N LEU A 185 -10.39 3.74 3.47
CA LEU A 185 -9.97 4.53 4.62
C LEU A 185 -8.59 5.16 4.39
N GLY A 186 -7.72 4.49 3.64
CA GLY A 186 -6.42 4.99 3.22
C GLY A 186 -6.49 6.26 2.40
N ILE A 187 -7.49 6.39 1.52
CA ILE A 187 -7.73 7.65 0.79
C ILE A 187 -8.03 8.79 1.76
N VAL A 188 -8.95 8.58 2.71
CA VAL A 188 -9.32 9.60 3.71
C VAL A 188 -8.11 9.96 4.58
N TRP A 189 -7.36 8.95 5.04
CA TRP A 189 -6.16 9.15 5.83
C TRP A 189 -5.08 9.92 5.07
N SER A 190 -4.86 9.58 3.79
CA SER A 190 -3.89 10.25 2.92
C SER A 190 -4.24 11.71 2.65
N ILE A 191 -5.52 12.04 2.40
CA ILE A 191 -5.96 13.45 2.27
C ILE A 191 -5.65 14.22 3.55
N TRP A 192 -5.96 13.62 4.71
CA TRP A 192 -5.82 14.29 5.98
C TRP A 192 -4.35 14.49 6.39
N ILE A 193 -3.52 13.45 6.31
CA ILE A 193 -2.08 13.58 6.61
C ILE A 193 -1.41 14.56 5.64
N GLY A 194 -1.83 14.57 4.36
CA GLY A 194 -1.33 15.50 3.36
C GLY A 194 -1.59 16.96 3.75
N ARG A 195 -2.81 17.26 4.22
CA ARG A 195 -3.14 18.60 4.75
C ARG A 195 -2.32 18.95 5.98
N VAL A 196 -2.14 18.02 6.91
CA VAL A 196 -1.34 18.26 8.14
C VAL A 196 0.11 18.60 7.79
N PHE A 197 0.71 17.87 6.85
CA PHE A 197 2.08 18.15 6.43
C PHE A 197 2.23 19.50 5.72
N LEU A 198 1.31 19.86 4.83
CA LEU A 198 1.35 21.16 4.16
C LEU A 198 1.15 22.33 5.13
N GLN A 199 0.24 22.20 6.10
CA GLN A 199 0.00 23.23 7.11
C GLN A 199 1.18 23.40 8.08
N SER A 200 1.95 22.34 8.33
CA SER A 200 3.13 22.42 9.20
C SER A 200 4.31 23.19 8.60
N VAL A 201 4.21 23.57 7.33
CA VAL A 201 5.22 24.36 6.60
C VAL A 201 4.87 25.86 6.58
N GLU A 202 3.62 26.22 6.82
CA GLU A 202 3.17 27.61 6.89
C GLU A 202 3.53 28.21 8.28
N PRO A 203 4.13 29.43 8.33
CA PRO A 203 4.61 30.06 9.56
C PRO A 203 3.49 30.54 10.50
#